data_AF-A0A679LSG5-F1
#
_entry.id   AF-A0A679LSG5-F1
#
_cell.length_a   1.000
_cell.length_b   1.000
_cell.length_c   1.000
_cell.angle_alpha   90.00
_cell.angle_beta   90.00
_cell.angle_gamma   90.00
#
_symmetry.space_group_name_H-M   'P 1'
#
loop_
_entity.id
_entity.type
_entity.pdbx_description
1 polymer ?
#
loop_
_entity_poly.entity_id
_entity_poly.type
_entity_poly.pdbx_seq_one_letter_code
_entity_poly.pdbx_strand_id
1 'polypeptide(L)'
;MILDGVFSHVADVMRYWLDQGATGVASRRSLFCQLGILARGAPPSPHLPPPRLHFGEVIHGDYAQIVADTGMDSVTQYELWKAIYSSLKDENFFELD
;
A
#
# COMPACT_ATOMS: atom_id res chain seq x y z
N MET A 1 -22.03 1.25 11.34
CA MET A 1 -22.83 0.05 11.05
C MET A 1 -22.78 -0.43 9.61
N ILE A 2 -23.09 0.38 8.56
CA ILE A 2 -22.97 -0.09 7.15
C ILE A 2 -21.50 -0.17 6.68
N LEU A 3 -20.64 0.75 7.13
CA LEU A 3 -19.21 0.73 6.79
C LEU A 3 -18.50 -0.53 7.32
N ASP A 4 -18.90 -1.02 8.49
CA ASP A 4 -18.22 -2.13 9.19
C ASP A 4 -18.34 -3.47 8.42
N GLY A 5 -19.47 -3.72 7.76
CA GLY A 5 -19.68 -4.95 6.99
C GLY A 5 -18.82 -5.01 5.71
N VAL A 6 -18.66 -3.89 5.02
CA VAL A 6 -17.82 -3.82 3.82
C VAL A 6 -16.34 -3.98 4.19
N PHE A 7 -15.88 -3.29 5.24
CA PHE A 7 -14.50 -3.43 5.71
C PHE A 7 -14.19 -4.85 6.17
N SER A 8 -15.11 -5.50 6.90
CA SER A 8 -14.95 -6.92 7.29
C SER A 8 -14.85 -7.82 6.06
N HIS A 9 -15.73 -7.64 5.07
CA HIS A 9 -15.71 -8.46 3.87
C HIS A 9 -14.40 -8.31 3.08
N VAL A 10 -13.88 -7.08 2.95
CA VAL A 10 -12.60 -6.87 2.28
C VAL A 10 -11.45 -7.50 3.06
N ALA A 11 -11.45 -7.40 4.39
CA ALA A 11 -10.46 -8.07 5.23
C ALA A 11 -10.51 -9.60 5.08
N ASP A 12 -11.71 -10.18 4.96
CA ASP A 12 -11.89 -11.62 4.70
C ASP A 12 -11.31 -12.04 3.35
N VAL A 13 -11.53 -11.25 2.29
CA VAL A 13 -10.96 -11.50 0.96
C VAL A 13 -9.43 -11.41 1.00
N MET A 14 -8.87 -10.40 1.68
CA MET A 14 -7.41 -10.28 1.83
C MET A 14 -6.84 -11.50 2.57
N ARG A 15 -7.47 -11.91 3.66
CA ARG A 15 -7.10 -13.10 4.43
C ARG A 15 -7.10 -14.37 3.59
N TYR A 16 -8.15 -14.58 2.78
CA TYR A 16 -8.21 -15.73 1.88
C TYR A 16 -6.97 -15.83 0.98
N TRP A 17 -6.53 -14.72 0.38
CA TRP A 17 -5.35 -14.74 -0.48
C TRP A 17 -4.04 -14.97 0.26
N LEU A 18 -3.91 -14.41 1.48
CA LEU A 18 -2.76 -14.68 2.35
C LEU A 18 -2.69 -16.16 2.74
N ASP A 19 -3.84 -16.79 3.04
CA ASP A 19 -3.93 -18.24 3.31
C ASP A 19 -3.56 -19.09 2.09
N GLN A 20 -3.76 -18.58 0.87
CA GLN A 20 -3.31 -19.23 -0.37
C GLN A 20 -1.83 -18.99 -0.70
N GLY A 21 -1.08 -18.29 0.17
CA GLY A 21 0.36 -18.08 0.02
C GLY A 21 0.76 -16.73 -0.57
N ALA A 22 -0.17 -15.78 -0.72
CA ALA A 22 0.22 -14.40 -1.01
C ALA A 22 1.09 -13.85 0.13
N THR A 23 2.17 -13.14 -0.19
CA THR A 23 3.14 -12.64 0.79
C THR A 23 2.92 -11.19 1.19
N GLY A 24 2.08 -10.47 0.45
CA GLY A 24 1.85 -9.05 0.66
C GLY A 24 0.58 -8.56 -0.01
N VAL A 25 0.27 -7.29 0.22
CA VAL A 25 -0.94 -6.64 -0.26
C VAL A 25 -0.58 -5.36 -1.01
N ALA A 26 -1.14 -5.19 -2.20
CA ALA A 26 -1.02 -3.98 -3.01
C ALA A 26 -2.36 -3.23 -3.01
N SER A 27 -2.38 -2.05 -2.40
CA SER A 27 -3.58 -1.23 -2.20
C SER A 27 -3.61 -0.09 -3.21
N ARG A 28 -4.72 0.05 -3.94
CA ARG A 28 -4.93 1.18 -4.86
C ARG A 28 -5.95 2.13 -4.27
N ARG A 29 -5.66 3.44 -4.19
CA ARG A 29 -6.52 4.51 -3.64
C ARG A 29 -6.52 4.58 -2.10
N SER A 30 -6.63 5.81 -1.57
CA SER A 30 -6.50 6.14 -0.13
C SER A 30 -7.49 5.42 0.79
N LEU A 31 -8.64 4.97 0.27
CA LEU A 31 -9.63 4.22 1.05
C LEU A 31 -9.07 2.87 1.56
N PHE A 32 -8.10 2.29 0.84
CA PHE A 32 -7.48 1.02 1.22
C PHE A 32 -6.34 1.17 2.23
N CYS A 33 -5.91 2.39 2.54
CA CYS A 33 -4.91 2.64 3.59
C CYS A 33 -5.42 2.23 4.98
N GLN A 34 -6.73 2.34 5.22
CA GLN A 34 -7.36 1.93 6.48
C GLN A 34 -7.46 0.39 6.63
N LEU A 35 -7.38 -0.36 5.51
CA LEU A 35 -7.49 -1.81 5.52
C LEU A 35 -6.20 -2.52 5.97
N GLY A 36 -5.03 -1.91 5.74
CA GLY A 36 -3.77 -2.42 6.32
C GLY A 36 -3.76 -2.36 7.85
N ILE A 37 -4.34 -1.28 8.40
CA ILE A 37 -4.55 -1.12 9.84
C ILE A 37 -5.54 -2.18 10.36
N LEU A 38 -6.62 -2.47 9.63
CA LEU A 38 -7.58 -3.53 9.98
C LEU A 38 -6.99 -4.95 9.88
N ALA A 39 -6.14 -5.23 8.89
CA ALA A 39 -5.43 -6.50 8.78
C ALA A 39 -4.43 -6.71 9.93
N ARG A 40 -3.80 -5.62 10.42
CA ARG A 40 -2.95 -5.65 11.64
C ARG A 40 -3.76 -5.60 12.94
N GLY A 41 -5.01 -5.15 12.91
CA GLY A 41 -5.92 -5.07 14.05
C GLY A 41 -6.75 -6.33 14.29
N ALA A 42 -6.76 -7.28 13.35
CA ALA A 42 -7.29 -8.61 13.59
C ALA A 42 -6.49 -9.28 14.73
N PRO A 43 -7.15 -9.97 15.68
CA PRO A 43 -6.43 -10.66 16.73
C PRO A 43 -5.39 -11.60 16.10
N PRO A 44 -4.14 -11.59 16.61
CA PRO A 44 -3.07 -12.41 16.04
C PRO A 44 -3.52 -13.87 16.00
N SER A 45 -3.66 -14.41 14.79
CA SER A 45 -3.96 -15.81 14.57
C SER A 45 -2.65 -16.53 14.26
N PRO A 46 -2.30 -17.61 14.97
CA PRO A 46 -1.15 -18.44 14.57
C PRO A 46 -1.30 -19.05 13.18
N HIS A 47 -2.51 -19.01 12.60
CA HIS A 47 -2.81 -19.46 11.24
C HIS A 47 -2.74 -18.35 10.19
N LEU A 48 -2.67 -17.07 10.59
CA LEU A 48 -2.62 -15.94 9.67
C LEU A 48 -1.57 -14.91 10.12
N PRO A 49 -0.31 -15.05 9.67
CA PRO A 49 0.68 -14.02 9.89
C PRO A 49 0.29 -12.72 9.15
N PRO A 50 0.66 -11.54 9.68
CA PRO A 50 0.46 -10.29 8.95
C PRO A 50 1.17 -10.35 7.57
N PRO A 51 0.68 -9.62 6.56
CA PRO A 51 1.37 -9.55 5.26
C PRO A 51 2.82 -9.09 5.49
N ARG A 52 3.75 -9.69 4.76
CA ARG A 52 5.18 -9.33 4.84
C ARG A 52 5.49 -7.98 4.19
N LEU A 53 4.60 -7.53 3.29
CA LEU A 53 4.70 -6.24 2.61
C LEU A 53 3.30 -5.66 2.37
N HIS A 54 3.12 -4.40 2.73
CA HIS A 54 1.99 -3.56 2.35
C HIS A 54 2.48 -2.43 1.44
N PHE A 55 2.08 -2.49 0.17
CA PHE A 55 2.44 -1.52 -0.86
C PHE A 55 1.22 -0.69 -1.28
N GLY A 56 1.39 0.62 -1.45
CA GLY A 56 0.33 1.54 -1.88
C GLY A 56 0.57 2.19 -3.25
N GLU A 57 -0.46 2.29 -4.09
CA GLU A 57 -0.46 3.17 -5.26
C GLU A 57 -0.88 4.58 -4.85
N VAL A 58 0.09 5.49 -4.87
CA VAL A 58 -0.01 6.92 -4.58
C VAL A 58 0.51 7.69 -5.78
N ILE A 59 -0.31 8.59 -6.34
CA ILE A 59 0.00 9.32 -7.58
C ILE A 59 0.37 10.79 -7.33
N HIS A 60 0.17 11.30 -6.11
CA HIS A 60 0.42 12.69 -5.75
C HIS A 60 0.55 12.85 -4.22
N GLY A 61 1.11 14.00 -3.80
CA GLY A 61 1.22 14.38 -2.39
C GLY A 61 2.57 14.01 -1.78
N ASP A 62 2.69 14.19 -0.48
CA ASP A 62 3.90 13.82 0.24
C ASP A 62 3.94 12.31 0.49
N TYR A 63 4.68 11.60 -0.36
CA TYR A 63 4.81 10.14 -0.33
C TYR A 63 5.34 9.64 1.03
N ALA A 64 6.28 10.36 1.65
CA ALA A 64 6.88 9.96 2.93
C ALA A 64 5.89 10.14 4.08
N GLN A 65 5.19 11.28 4.10
CA GLN A 65 4.13 11.53 5.07
C GLN A 65 2.99 10.52 4.92
N ILE A 66 2.60 10.16 3.68
CA ILE A 66 1.57 9.15 3.44
C ILE A 66 1.99 7.78 3.96
N VAL A 67 3.25 7.37 3.77
CA VAL A 67 3.77 6.13 4.37
C VAL A 67 3.67 6.18 5.90
N ALA A 68 4.10 7.29 6.51
CA ALA A 68 4.05 7.48 7.97
C ALA A 68 2.62 7.44 8.52
N ASP A 69 1.67 8.11 7.87
CA ASP A 69 0.28 8.23 8.32
C ASP A 69 -0.52 6.93 8.15
N THR A 70 -0.15 6.09 7.19
CA THR A 70 -0.92 4.89 6.81
C THR A 70 -0.34 3.59 7.37
N GLY A 71 0.94 3.57 7.74
CA GLY A 71 1.63 2.36 8.18
C GLY A 71 1.90 1.35 7.05
N MET A 72 1.84 1.81 5.80
CA MET A 72 2.33 1.04 4.65
C MET A 72 3.85 0.89 4.70
N ASP A 73 4.38 -0.18 4.11
CA ASP A 73 5.82 -0.40 4.06
C ASP A 73 6.46 0.38 2.88
N SER A 74 5.72 0.64 1.80
CA SER A 74 6.19 1.40 0.65
C SER A 74 5.02 1.89 -0.23
N VAL A 75 5.30 2.87 -1.09
CA VAL A 75 4.36 3.40 -2.08
C VAL A 75 5.02 3.51 -3.45
N THR A 76 4.22 3.61 -4.50
CA THR A 76 4.71 3.97 -5.84
C THR A 76 5.52 5.25 -5.82
N GLN A 77 6.48 5.38 -6.73
CA GLN A 77 7.38 6.54 -6.86
C GLN A 77 7.28 7.11 -8.27
N TYR A 78 6.13 7.73 -8.61
CA TYR A 78 5.88 8.22 -9.97
C TYR A 78 6.78 9.39 -10.35
N GLU A 79 7.06 10.28 -9.40
CA GLU A 79 7.96 11.43 -9.62
C GLU A 79 9.38 10.95 -9.94
N LEU A 80 9.91 9.99 -9.16
CA LEU A 80 11.19 9.34 -9.46
C LEU A 80 11.17 8.61 -10.80
N TRP A 81 10.12 7.83 -11.10
CA TRP A 81 9.99 7.12 -12.38
C TRP A 81 10.03 8.09 -13.57
N LYS A 82 9.24 9.18 -13.50
CA LYS A 82 9.22 10.23 -14.51
C LYS A 82 10.58 10.91 -14.60
N ALA A 83 11.20 11.26 -13.48
CA ALA A 83 12.47 11.94 -13.44
C ALA A 83 13.59 11.10 -14.08
N ILE A 84 13.66 9.79 -13.80
CA ILE A 84 14.61 8.88 -14.44
C ILE A 84 14.42 8.89 -15.96
N TYR A 85 13.18 8.75 -16.42
CA TYR A 85 12.87 8.74 -17.86
C TYR A 85 13.24 10.06 -18.53
N SER A 86 12.79 11.20 -17.98
CA SER A 86 13.06 12.53 -18.52
C SER A 86 14.55 12.87 -18.50
N SER A 87 15.27 12.49 -17.44
CA SER A 87 16.71 12.79 -17.32
C SER A 87 17.52 12.18 -18.45
N LEU A 88 17.18 10.94 -18.83
CA LEU A 88 17.85 10.25 -19.93
C LEU A 88 17.43 10.78 -21.30
N LYS A 89 16.18 11.23 -21.43
CA LYS A 89 15.63 11.72 -22.70
C LYS A 89 16.14 13.11 -23.05
N ASP A 90 16.19 14.00 -22.07
CA ASP A 90 16.49 15.41 -22.26
C ASP A 90 17.92 15.77 -21.82
N GLU A 91 18.73 14.77 -21.44
CA GLU A 91 20.10 14.92 -20.93
C GLU A 91 20.21 15.86 -19.70
N ASN A 92 19.11 15.95 -18.92
CA ASN A 92 19.00 16.78 -17.73
C ASN A 92 18.91 15.93 -16.46
N PHE A 93 20.01 15.75 -15.72
CA PHE A 93 20.04 14.93 -14.51
C PHE A 93 19.49 15.62 -13.24
N PHE A 94 18.72 16.71 -13.38
CA PHE A 94 18.14 17.50 -12.29
C PHE A 94 16.59 17.51 -12.33
N GLU A 95 15.97 16.40 -12.75
CA GLU A 95 14.51 16.26 -12.91
C GLU A 95 13.76 15.86 -11.63
N LEU A 96 14.47 15.54 -10.55
CA LEU A 96 13.93 15.13 -9.26
C LEU A 96 14.25 16.20 -8.21
N ASP A 97 13.21 16.65 -7.48
CA ASP A 97 13.30 17.65 -6.40
C ASP A 97 13.67 17.02 -5.04
#